data_AF-A0A1S3V2P1-F1
#
_entry.id   AF-A0A1S3V2P1-F1
#
_cell.length_a   1.000
_cell.length_b   1.000
_cell.length_c   1.000
_cell.angle_alpha   90.00
_cell.angle_beta   90.00
_cell.angle_gamma   90.00
#
_symmetry.space_group_name_H-M   'P 1'
#
loop_
_entity.id
_entity.type
_entity.pdbx_description
1 polymer ?
#
loop_
_entity_poly.entity_id
_entity_poly.type
_entity_poly.pdbx_seq_one_letter_code
_entity_poly.pdbx_strand_id
1 'polypeptide(L)'
;MAVSSTNYSFLIAVFAFVTMLLMFPNKVKSAQSLSFSFSRFGPDHKDLIFQGDAISTNNVLQLTKLDSAGNPLSGSVGRVLYSAPLHLWENSAVVSSFETSFTFQISTPYTSPPADGVAFFLAPYDTVIPSNSGGSLLGLFSNLNALRNSSTSQNQTILDFKAVSNKVVAVEFDTYPNENIGDPAYKHIGIDVNSIRSKTTARWNWQNGKTATAHISYNSASKRLTVSTFYPGSNPVTLSYDVELHTVLSEWVRVGFSASSGEQKERNTILSWSFTSSLKNNEVKDEKQDMFIKTVV
;
A
#
# COMPACT_ATOMS: atom_id res chain seq x y z
N MET A 1 52.12 -61.92 -9.67
CA MET A 1 51.21 -60.85 -10.13
C MET A 1 50.65 -60.15 -8.91
N ALA A 2 51.21 -59.00 -8.53
CA ALA A 2 50.67 -58.18 -7.45
C ALA A 2 49.58 -57.28 -8.05
N VAL A 3 48.32 -57.55 -7.71
CA VAL A 3 47.19 -56.75 -8.15
C VAL A 3 47.16 -55.48 -7.30
N SER A 4 47.42 -54.34 -7.94
CA SER A 4 47.30 -53.01 -7.36
C SER A 4 45.90 -52.82 -6.80
N SER A 5 45.77 -52.83 -5.47
CA SER A 5 44.54 -52.47 -4.77
C SER A 5 44.29 -50.99 -5.00
N THR A 6 43.48 -50.68 -5.99
CA THR A 6 43.12 -49.30 -6.33
C THR A 6 42.40 -48.69 -5.13
N ASN A 7 42.78 -47.48 -4.72
CA ASN A 7 42.33 -46.81 -3.50
C ASN A 7 40.85 -46.34 -3.59
N TYR A 8 39.91 -47.28 -3.64
CA TYR A 8 38.46 -47.00 -3.66
C TYR A 8 38.01 -46.17 -2.44
N SER A 9 38.67 -46.34 -1.30
CA SER A 9 38.41 -45.56 -0.08
C SER A 9 38.66 -44.05 -0.27
N PHE A 10 39.64 -43.68 -1.09
CA PHE A 10 39.95 -42.28 -1.36
C PHE A 10 38.88 -41.64 -2.27
N LEU A 11 38.44 -42.38 -3.29
CA LEU A 11 37.38 -41.92 -4.20
C LEU A 11 36.03 -41.76 -3.48
N ILE A 12 35.69 -42.67 -2.56
CA ILE A 12 34.47 -42.57 -1.73
C ILE A 12 34.54 -41.34 -0.80
N ALA A 13 35.70 -41.10 -0.17
CA ALA A 13 35.88 -39.93 0.70
C ALA A 13 35.78 -38.61 -0.08
N VAL A 14 36.35 -38.54 -1.29
CA VAL A 14 36.23 -37.37 -2.18
C VAL A 14 34.77 -37.16 -2.60
N PHE A 15 34.05 -38.24 -2.95
CA PHE A 15 32.64 -38.14 -3.34
C PHE A 15 31.74 -37.70 -2.17
N ALA A 16 31.99 -38.22 -0.96
CA ALA A 16 31.31 -37.79 0.26
C ALA A 16 31.61 -36.31 0.60
N PHE A 17 32.85 -35.86 0.40
CA PHE A 17 33.23 -34.47 0.64
C PHE A 17 32.61 -33.51 -0.39
N VAL A 18 32.58 -33.88 -1.68
CA VAL A 18 31.94 -33.09 -2.74
C VAL A 18 30.43 -33.01 -2.54
N THR A 19 29.77 -34.12 -2.16
CA THR A 19 28.34 -34.12 -1.84
C THR A 19 28.02 -33.31 -0.59
N MET A 20 28.88 -33.34 0.44
CA MET A 20 28.77 -32.48 1.62
C MET A 20 28.95 -30.99 1.26
N LEU A 21 29.87 -30.66 0.34
CA LEU A 21 30.06 -29.30 -0.18
C LEU A 21 28.85 -28.80 -0.98
N LEU A 22 28.20 -29.68 -1.76
CA LEU A 22 26.96 -29.38 -2.49
C LEU A 22 25.71 -29.34 -1.58
N MET A 23 25.80 -29.93 -0.38
CA MET A 23 24.76 -29.88 0.66
C MET A 23 24.85 -28.69 1.60
N PHE A 24 25.84 -27.79 1.43
CA PHE A 24 25.69 -26.44 1.94
C PHE A 24 24.80 -25.69 0.95
N PRO A 25 23.50 -25.48 1.22
CA PRO A 25 22.76 -24.51 0.47
C PRO A 25 23.51 -23.19 0.66
N ASN A 26 24.16 -22.71 -0.39
CA ASN A 26 24.42 -21.29 -0.52
C ASN A 26 23.08 -20.64 -0.20
N LYS A 27 22.99 -19.92 0.92
CA LYS A 27 21.82 -19.12 1.25
C LYS A 27 21.74 -18.04 0.19
N VAL A 28 21.21 -18.38 -0.98
CA VAL A 28 20.74 -17.42 -1.96
C VAL A 28 19.64 -16.69 -1.19
N LYS A 29 19.98 -15.49 -0.69
CA LYS A 29 18.98 -14.57 -0.14
C LYS A 29 18.10 -14.18 -1.33
N SER A 30 17.13 -15.02 -1.66
CA SER A 30 16.10 -14.69 -2.62
C SER A 30 15.38 -13.47 -2.08
N ALA A 31 15.23 -12.44 -2.91
CA ALA A 31 14.46 -11.26 -2.54
C ALA A 31 13.03 -11.72 -2.17
N GLN A 32 12.60 -11.43 -0.94
CA GLN A 32 11.22 -11.71 -0.54
C GLN A 32 10.30 -10.83 -1.39
N SER A 33 9.35 -11.44 -2.08
CA SER A 33 8.42 -10.75 -2.95
C SER A 33 6.99 -11.14 -2.62
N LEU A 34 6.07 -10.19 -2.82
CA LEU A 34 4.64 -10.39 -2.72
C LEU A 34 4.00 -9.83 -3.99
N SER A 35 3.19 -10.63 -4.67
CA SER A 35 2.52 -10.25 -5.91
C SER A 35 1.14 -10.90 -6.01
N PHE A 36 0.15 -10.15 -6.49
CA PHE A 36 -1.17 -10.66 -6.81
C PHE A 36 -1.85 -9.78 -7.88
N SER A 37 -2.89 -10.32 -8.52
CA SER A 37 -3.69 -9.60 -9.50
C SER A 37 -5.12 -10.12 -9.52
N PHE A 38 -6.07 -9.20 -9.36
CA PHE A 38 -7.50 -9.40 -9.46
C PHE A 38 -8.02 -8.60 -10.66
N SER A 39 -8.38 -9.29 -11.74
CA SER A 39 -9.07 -8.66 -12.88
C SER A 39 -10.57 -8.46 -12.63
N ARG A 40 -11.10 -9.13 -11.60
CA ARG A 40 -12.49 -9.07 -11.12
C ARG A 40 -12.58 -9.69 -9.73
N PHE A 41 -13.67 -9.42 -9.02
CA PHE A 41 -13.89 -9.90 -7.65
C PHE A 41 -15.10 -10.83 -7.52
N GLY A 42 -14.88 -12.15 -7.56
CA GLY A 42 -15.92 -13.16 -7.27
C GLY A 42 -16.44 -13.15 -5.82
N PRO A 43 -17.51 -13.92 -5.51
CA PRO A 43 -18.21 -13.87 -4.23
C PRO A 43 -17.40 -14.40 -3.03
N ASP A 44 -16.41 -15.27 -3.25
CA ASP A 44 -15.59 -15.89 -2.18
C ASP A 44 -14.09 -15.63 -2.39
N HIS A 45 -13.58 -14.53 -1.85
CA HIS A 45 -12.14 -14.24 -1.83
C HIS A 45 -11.51 -14.58 -0.49
N LYS A 46 -10.97 -15.79 -0.37
CA LYS A 46 -10.17 -16.22 0.81
C LYS A 46 -8.91 -15.38 0.99
N ASP A 47 -8.45 -14.75 -0.09
CA ASP A 47 -7.24 -13.93 -0.10
C ASP A 47 -7.49 -12.48 0.31
N LEU A 48 -8.75 -12.09 0.59
CA LEU A 48 -9.14 -10.75 0.99
C LEU A 48 -9.78 -10.76 2.39
N ILE A 49 -9.52 -9.70 3.15
CA ILE A 49 -10.10 -9.44 4.46
C ILE A 49 -11.03 -8.26 4.32
N PHE A 50 -12.32 -8.50 4.56
CA PHE A 50 -13.37 -7.50 4.52
C PHE A 50 -13.62 -6.95 5.92
N GLN A 51 -13.77 -5.64 6.02
CA GLN A 51 -14.10 -4.93 7.25
C GLN A 51 -15.21 -3.91 6.98
N GLY A 52 -16.05 -3.66 7.99
CA GLY A 52 -17.15 -2.72 7.88
C GLY A 52 -18.19 -3.18 6.84
N ASP A 53 -18.66 -2.26 6.02
CA ASP A 53 -19.69 -2.49 5.01
C ASP A 53 -19.17 -3.05 3.67
N ALA A 54 -17.85 -3.29 3.56
CA ALA A 54 -17.25 -3.73 2.31
C ALA A 54 -17.71 -5.14 1.93
N ILE A 55 -18.11 -5.33 0.66
CA ILE A 55 -18.53 -6.61 0.11
C ILE A 55 -17.93 -6.85 -1.27
N SER A 56 -17.84 -8.12 -1.66
CA SER A 56 -17.61 -8.53 -3.05
C SER A 56 -18.95 -8.88 -3.69
N THR A 57 -19.34 -8.19 -4.75
CA THR A 57 -20.61 -8.41 -5.44
C THR A 57 -20.48 -8.09 -6.91
N ASN A 58 -21.21 -8.79 -7.79
CA ASN A 58 -21.22 -8.50 -9.23
C ASN A 58 -19.83 -8.33 -9.86
N ASN A 59 -18.85 -9.15 -9.46
CA ASN A 59 -17.47 -9.10 -9.94
C ASN A 59 -16.66 -7.84 -9.54
N VAL A 60 -17.13 -7.06 -8.57
CA VAL A 60 -16.48 -5.83 -8.07
C VAL A 60 -16.36 -5.84 -6.55
N LEU A 61 -15.44 -5.05 -6.00
CA LEU A 61 -15.48 -4.70 -4.59
C LEU A 61 -16.33 -3.45 -4.43
N GLN A 62 -17.36 -3.54 -3.59
CA GLN A 62 -18.15 -2.40 -3.17
C GLN A 62 -17.74 -2.05 -1.75
N LEU A 63 -17.05 -0.92 -1.57
CA LEU A 63 -16.45 -0.53 -0.28
C LEU A 63 -17.46 0.11 0.67
N THR A 64 -18.45 0.84 0.15
CA THR A 64 -19.51 1.50 0.93
C THR A 64 -20.89 0.90 0.65
N LYS A 65 -21.76 0.92 1.66
CA LYS A 65 -23.08 0.30 1.66
C LYS A 65 -24.01 0.91 0.61
N LEU A 66 -24.74 0.04 -0.07
CA LEU A 66 -25.80 0.39 -1.02
C LEU A 66 -27.16 -0.10 -0.52
N ASP A 67 -28.24 0.56 -0.94
CA ASP A 67 -29.60 0.03 -0.80
C ASP A 67 -29.90 -1.07 -1.84
N SER A 68 -31.10 -1.66 -1.78
CA SER A 68 -31.53 -2.71 -2.71
C SER A 68 -31.65 -2.26 -4.17
N ALA A 69 -31.77 -0.95 -4.42
CA ALA A 69 -31.77 -0.36 -5.77
C ALA A 69 -30.36 0.02 -6.23
N GLY A 70 -29.33 -0.25 -5.42
CA GLY A 70 -27.94 0.09 -5.70
C GLY A 70 -27.63 1.57 -5.50
N ASN A 71 -28.40 2.33 -4.72
CA ASN A 71 -28.05 3.71 -4.38
C ASN A 71 -27.14 3.75 -3.14
N PRO A 72 -26.15 4.65 -3.09
CA PRO A 72 -25.28 4.74 -1.93
C PRO A 72 -26.03 5.28 -0.71
N LEU A 73 -25.63 4.81 0.47
CA LEU A 73 -26.15 5.20 1.78
C LEU A 73 -25.17 6.10 2.53
N SER A 74 -25.69 6.91 3.44
CA SER A 74 -24.91 7.78 4.35
C SER A 74 -24.29 6.99 5.50
N GLY A 75 -23.20 7.52 6.08
CA GLY A 75 -22.58 6.98 7.30
C GLY A 75 -21.99 5.57 7.13
N SER A 76 -21.53 5.23 5.93
CA SER A 76 -20.94 3.92 5.64
C SER A 76 -19.43 3.98 5.70
N VAL A 77 -18.79 2.89 6.14
CA VAL A 77 -17.34 2.71 6.10
C VAL A 77 -17.05 1.26 5.76
N GLY A 78 -16.14 1.03 4.82
CA GLY A 78 -15.66 -0.32 4.54
C GLY A 78 -14.24 -0.35 4.03
N ARG A 79 -13.56 -1.45 4.35
CA ARG A 79 -12.18 -1.71 3.93
C ARG A 79 -12.03 -3.11 3.38
N VAL A 80 -11.12 -3.24 2.41
CA VAL A 80 -10.67 -4.53 1.88
C VAL A 80 -9.16 -4.56 1.93
N LEU A 81 -8.60 -5.57 2.59
CA LEU A 81 -7.15 -5.77 2.71
C LEU A 81 -6.75 -7.08 2.02
N TYR A 82 -5.57 -7.11 1.39
CA TYR A 82 -4.99 -8.38 1.00
C TYR A 82 -4.58 -9.17 2.25
N SER A 83 -4.90 -10.46 2.27
CA SER A 83 -4.81 -11.30 3.47
C SER A 83 -3.35 -11.57 3.90
N ALA A 84 -2.45 -11.79 2.94
CA ALA A 84 -1.04 -12.04 3.25
C ALA A 84 -0.33 -10.73 3.60
N PRO A 85 0.42 -10.68 4.71
CA PRO A 85 1.16 -9.48 5.09
C PRO A 85 2.37 -9.26 4.16
N LEU A 86 2.66 -7.98 3.90
CA LEU A 86 3.85 -7.50 3.23
C LEU A 86 4.97 -7.28 4.25
N HIS A 87 6.13 -7.90 4.02
CA HIS A 87 7.37 -7.53 4.71
C HIS A 87 7.90 -6.24 4.07
N LEU A 88 7.64 -5.10 4.72
CA LEU A 88 7.90 -3.78 4.15
C LEU A 88 9.37 -3.38 4.29
N TRP A 89 10.00 -3.74 5.40
CA TRP A 89 11.41 -3.45 5.68
C TRP A 89 11.95 -4.44 6.69
N GLU A 90 13.27 -4.65 6.73
CA GLU A 90 13.97 -5.42 7.78
C GLU A 90 14.87 -4.49 8.61
N ASN A 91 15.46 -3.49 7.97
CA ASN A 91 16.22 -2.39 8.58
C ASN A 91 16.27 -1.19 7.62
N SER A 92 17.00 -0.13 7.97
CA SER A 92 17.10 1.10 7.15
C SER A 92 17.71 0.87 5.76
N ALA A 93 18.51 -0.19 5.57
CA ALA A 93 19.11 -0.54 4.29
C ALA A 93 18.24 -1.50 3.47
N VAL A 94 17.38 -2.31 4.11
CA VAL A 94 16.60 -3.35 3.45
C VAL A 94 15.11 -2.99 3.49
N VAL A 95 14.60 -2.42 2.40
CA VAL A 95 13.23 -1.86 2.30
C VAL A 95 12.59 -2.24 0.96
N SER A 96 11.34 -2.65 1.00
CA SER A 96 10.56 -3.05 -0.17
C SER A 96 10.21 -1.86 -1.05
N SER A 97 10.51 -2.00 -2.34
CA SER A 97 9.81 -1.21 -3.38
C SER A 97 8.52 -1.93 -3.74
N PHE A 98 7.48 -1.17 -4.09
CA PHE A 98 6.22 -1.74 -4.54
C PHE A 98 5.60 -0.93 -5.66
N GLU A 99 4.74 -1.61 -6.42
CA GLU A 99 3.88 -1.01 -7.43
C GLU A 99 2.48 -1.60 -7.28
N THR A 100 1.45 -0.78 -7.42
CA THR A 100 0.08 -1.22 -7.47
C THR A 100 -0.68 -0.48 -8.55
N SER A 101 -1.58 -1.18 -9.21
CA SER A 101 -2.48 -0.61 -10.21
C SER A 101 -3.88 -1.07 -9.93
N PHE A 102 -4.85 -0.16 -10.01
CA PHE A 102 -6.25 -0.51 -9.84
C PHE A 102 -7.13 0.37 -10.70
N THR A 103 -8.30 -0.17 -11.04
CA THR A 103 -9.37 0.59 -11.67
C THR A 103 -10.53 0.73 -10.70
N PHE A 104 -11.10 1.92 -10.63
CA PHE A 104 -12.16 2.24 -9.69
C PHE A 104 -13.18 3.16 -10.34
N GLN A 105 -14.38 3.17 -9.76
CA GLN A 105 -15.49 4.01 -10.17
C GLN A 105 -16.09 4.64 -8.93
N ILE A 106 -16.20 5.96 -8.95
CA ILE A 106 -16.95 6.71 -7.95
C ILE A 106 -18.16 7.33 -8.63
N SER A 107 -19.36 7.05 -8.11
CA SER A 107 -20.59 7.55 -8.70
C SER A 107 -21.62 7.99 -7.68
N THR A 108 -22.37 9.03 -8.01
CA THR A 108 -23.54 9.45 -7.25
C THR A 108 -24.73 9.69 -8.18
N PRO A 109 -25.93 9.17 -7.86
CA PRO A 109 -27.15 9.51 -8.58
C PRO A 109 -27.77 10.82 -8.07
N TYR A 110 -27.23 11.42 -7.01
CA TYR A 110 -27.79 12.59 -6.36
C TYR A 110 -27.25 13.88 -6.98
N THR A 111 -28.00 14.98 -6.85
CA THR A 111 -27.58 16.31 -7.29
C THR A 111 -26.66 17.00 -6.29
N SER A 112 -26.64 16.53 -5.05
CA SER A 112 -25.71 17.02 -4.04
C SER A 112 -24.28 16.58 -4.35
N PRO A 113 -23.26 17.29 -3.83
CA PRO A 113 -21.87 16.89 -4.01
C PRO A 113 -21.63 15.45 -3.53
N PRO A 114 -20.80 14.67 -4.24
CA PRO A 114 -20.38 13.33 -3.80
C PRO A 114 -19.45 13.43 -2.58
N ALA A 115 -19.43 12.40 -1.74
CA ALA A 115 -18.52 12.28 -0.60
C ALA A 115 -18.39 10.82 -0.09
N ASP A 116 -17.31 10.46 0.59
CA ASP A 116 -16.14 11.31 0.94
C ASP A 116 -14.88 10.96 0.14
N GLY A 117 -14.78 9.73 -0.34
CA GLY A 117 -13.70 9.29 -1.20
C GLY A 117 -13.29 7.83 -1.02
N VAL A 118 -12.21 7.47 -1.71
CA VAL A 118 -11.53 6.17 -1.63
C VAL A 118 -10.05 6.38 -1.40
N ALA A 119 -9.42 5.52 -0.62
CA ALA A 119 -7.97 5.52 -0.44
C ALA A 119 -7.37 4.12 -0.62
N PHE A 120 -6.23 4.05 -1.32
CA PHE A 120 -5.32 2.90 -1.21
C PHE A 120 -4.39 3.16 -0.01
N PHE A 121 -4.20 2.17 0.87
CA PHE A 121 -3.43 2.39 2.10
C PHE A 121 -2.55 1.20 2.50
N LEU A 122 -1.53 1.51 3.28
CA LEU A 122 -0.66 0.60 4.01
C LEU A 122 -0.80 0.86 5.51
N ALA A 123 -0.95 -0.19 6.30
CA ALA A 123 -1.06 -0.12 7.75
C ALA A 123 -0.56 -1.42 8.42
N PRO A 124 -0.28 -1.44 9.75
CA PRO A 124 0.02 -2.66 10.48
C PRO A 124 -0.90 -3.82 10.11
N TYR A 125 -0.36 -5.04 10.05
CA TYR A 125 -1.10 -6.20 9.53
C TYR A 125 -2.40 -6.50 10.31
N ASP A 126 -2.50 -6.08 11.56
CA ASP A 126 -3.62 -6.22 12.48
C ASP A 126 -4.57 -5.00 12.49
N THR A 127 -4.42 -4.08 11.53
CA THR A 127 -5.26 -2.88 11.42
C THR A 127 -6.76 -3.19 11.40
N VAL A 128 -7.53 -2.38 12.12
CA VAL A 128 -9.00 -2.37 12.14
C VAL A 128 -9.52 -0.96 11.84
N ILE A 129 -10.79 -0.84 11.41
CA ILE A 129 -11.42 0.46 11.19
C ILE A 129 -11.41 1.21 12.54
N PRO A 130 -10.77 2.40 12.63
CA PRO A 130 -10.77 3.15 13.87
C PRO A 130 -12.19 3.60 14.24
N SER A 131 -12.51 3.69 15.53
CA SER A 131 -13.79 4.22 15.97
C SER A 131 -13.98 5.67 15.48
N ASN A 132 -15.19 5.99 15.02
CA ASN A 132 -15.55 7.32 14.51
C ASN A 132 -14.63 7.83 13.39
N SER A 133 -14.26 6.94 12.46
CA SER A 133 -13.42 7.25 11.29
C SER A 133 -14.18 7.38 9.97
N GLY A 134 -15.52 7.37 10.00
CA GLY A 134 -16.33 7.59 8.81
C GLY A 134 -16.34 9.05 8.35
N GLY A 135 -16.95 9.31 7.19
CA GLY A 135 -16.96 10.64 6.59
C GLY A 135 -15.58 11.06 6.09
N SER A 136 -15.19 12.29 6.40
CA SER A 136 -13.93 12.92 6.00
C SER A 136 -12.65 12.24 6.51
N LEU A 137 -12.74 11.18 7.30
CA LEU A 137 -11.57 10.44 7.84
C LEU A 137 -11.30 9.12 7.09
N LEU A 138 -12.07 8.85 6.04
CA LEU A 138 -11.87 7.77 5.05
C LEU A 138 -11.79 6.35 5.63
N GLY A 139 -12.23 6.11 6.86
CA GLY A 139 -12.06 4.84 7.56
C GLY A 139 -10.61 4.55 8.00
N LEU A 140 -9.73 5.56 7.94
CA LEU A 140 -8.28 5.43 8.14
C LEU A 140 -7.78 6.04 9.44
N PHE A 141 -8.36 7.17 9.87
CA PHE A 141 -7.86 7.94 11.00
C PHE A 141 -8.91 8.06 12.10
N SER A 142 -8.46 7.96 13.36
CA SER A 142 -9.31 8.30 14.50
C SER A 142 -9.38 9.82 14.65
N ASN A 143 -10.57 10.36 14.97
CA ASN A 143 -10.78 11.82 15.17
C ASN A 143 -9.76 12.44 16.14
N LEU A 144 -9.38 11.71 17.21
CA LEU A 144 -8.39 12.15 18.21
C LEU A 144 -6.96 12.29 17.67
N ASN A 145 -6.59 11.56 16.61
CA ASN A 145 -5.24 11.55 16.07
C ASN A 145 -5.16 12.06 14.63
N ALA A 146 -6.29 12.43 14.02
CA ALA A 146 -6.39 12.77 12.59
C ALA A 146 -5.45 13.91 12.17
N LEU A 147 -5.20 14.89 13.05
CA LEU A 147 -4.41 16.10 12.75
C LEU A 147 -3.05 16.16 13.48
N ARG A 148 -2.70 15.17 14.31
CA ARG A 148 -1.57 15.27 15.25
C ARG A 148 -0.18 15.34 14.60
N ASN A 149 -0.02 14.80 13.39
CA ASN A 149 1.25 14.84 12.65
C ASN A 149 1.30 15.95 11.58
N SER A 150 0.41 16.94 11.69
CA SER A 150 0.46 18.17 10.90
C SER A 150 1.43 19.17 11.51
N SER A 151 2.22 19.85 10.68
CA SER A 151 3.17 20.91 11.07
C SER A 151 2.50 22.14 11.72
N THR A 152 1.17 22.22 11.71
CA THR A 152 0.38 23.33 12.27
C THR A 152 -0.39 22.96 13.55
N SER A 153 -0.05 21.85 14.21
CA SER A 153 -0.72 21.37 15.43
C SER A 153 -0.44 22.24 16.67
N GLN A 154 -0.80 23.52 16.61
CA GLN A 154 -0.95 24.36 17.78
C GLN A 154 -2.40 24.23 18.28
N ASN A 155 -2.54 23.76 19.53
CA ASN A 155 -3.78 23.67 20.32
C ASN A 155 -4.69 22.45 20.10
N GLN A 156 -4.16 21.23 20.23
CA GLN A 156 -4.99 20.09 20.71
C GLN A 156 -4.58 19.72 22.13
N THR A 157 -5.50 19.91 23.07
CA THR A 157 -5.40 19.46 24.47
C THR A 157 -5.12 17.96 24.49
N ILE A 158 -3.95 17.61 25.04
CA ILE A 158 -3.50 16.23 25.25
C ILE A 158 -4.45 15.59 26.26
N LEU A 159 -5.37 14.75 25.79
CA LEU A 159 -5.99 13.75 26.65
C LEU A 159 -5.08 12.52 26.62
N ASP A 160 -4.45 12.27 27.77
CA ASP A 160 -3.49 11.21 28.09
C ASP A 160 -4.11 9.79 28.05
N PHE A 161 -4.68 9.40 26.92
CA PHE A 161 -4.86 8.00 26.59
C PHE A 161 -3.67 7.59 25.73
N LYS A 162 -2.87 6.60 26.19
CA LYS A 162 -1.78 5.93 25.44
C LYS A 162 -2.02 6.04 23.92
N ALA A 163 -1.44 7.07 23.32
CA ALA A 163 -1.87 7.50 22.01
C ALA A 163 -1.43 6.44 21.00
N VAL A 164 -2.38 5.69 20.45
CA VAL A 164 -2.10 4.81 19.31
C VAL A 164 -1.68 5.73 18.17
N SER A 165 -0.38 5.78 17.90
CA SER A 165 0.14 6.48 16.72
C SER A 165 -0.55 5.86 15.51
N ASN A 166 -1.24 6.68 14.71
CA ASN A 166 -1.69 6.26 13.40
C ASN A 166 -0.42 5.84 12.64
N LYS A 167 -0.33 4.57 12.25
CA LYS A 167 0.70 4.03 11.36
C LYS A 167 0.03 3.71 10.04
N VAL A 168 -0.29 4.75 9.28
CA VAL A 168 -1.04 4.65 8.03
C VAL A 168 -0.38 5.56 7.01
N VAL A 169 -0.04 4.99 5.87
CA VAL A 169 0.30 5.77 4.68
C VAL A 169 -0.77 5.48 3.64
N ALA A 170 -1.37 6.52 3.08
CA ALA A 170 -2.45 6.37 2.12
C ALA A 170 -2.29 7.29 0.92
N VAL A 171 -2.91 6.90 -0.18
CA VAL A 171 -3.16 7.74 -1.34
C VAL A 171 -4.66 7.86 -1.47
N GLU A 172 -5.19 9.03 -1.15
CA GLU A 172 -6.62 9.32 -1.16
C GLU A 172 -7.08 9.93 -2.49
N PHE A 173 -8.31 9.63 -2.87
CA PHE A 173 -9.06 10.19 -3.98
C PHE A 173 -10.29 10.83 -3.37
N ASP A 174 -10.11 12.07 -2.91
CA ASP A 174 -11.07 12.83 -2.13
C ASP A 174 -12.07 13.55 -3.04
N THR A 175 -13.36 13.30 -2.80
CA THR A 175 -14.46 13.88 -3.57
C THR A 175 -15.16 15.05 -2.87
N TYR A 176 -14.86 15.30 -1.59
CA TYR A 176 -15.53 16.27 -0.76
C TYR A 176 -14.53 17.14 0.04
N PRO A 177 -14.27 18.38 -0.41
CA PRO A 177 -13.37 19.29 0.29
C PRO A 177 -13.82 19.63 1.73
N ASN A 178 -13.10 19.12 2.72
CA ASN A 178 -13.25 19.47 4.13
C ASN A 178 -12.14 20.47 4.56
N GLU A 179 -12.31 21.75 4.21
CA GLU A 179 -11.33 22.81 4.50
C GLU A 179 -10.97 22.91 6.01
N ASN A 180 -11.89 22.53 6.90
CA ASN A 180 -11.67 22.53 8.35
C ASN A 180 -10.63 21.50 8.82
N ILE A 181 -10.36 20.44 8.05
CA ILE A 181 -9.31 19.45 8.36
C ILE A 181 -8.06 19.61 7.49
N GLY A 182 -8.09 20.46 6.48
CA GLY A 182 -6.90 20.89 5.73
C GLY A 182 -6.97 20.67 4.24
N ASP A 183 -8.11 20.24 3.72
CA ASP A 183 -8.27 19.97 2.30
C ASP A 183 -8.19 21.26 1.49
N PRO A 184 -7.64 21.20 0.27
CA PRO A 184 -7.83 22.28 -0.68
C PRO A 184 -9.32 22.43 -1.01
N ALA A 185 -9.74 23.64 -1.42
CA ALA A 185 -11.12 23.94 -1.83
C ALA A 185 -11.54 23.30 -3.19
N TYR A 186 -11.06 22.09 -3.48
CA TYR A 186 -11.35 21.31 -4.67
C TYR A 186 -11.11 19.81 -4.42
N LYS A 187 -11.82 18.96 -5.17
CA LYS A 187 -11.56 17.51 -5.20
C LYS A 187 -10.11 17.25 -5.54
N HIS A 188 -9.46 16.34 -4.82
CA HIS A 188 -8.02 16.18 -4.92
C HIS A 188 -7.59 14.72 -4.77
N ILE A 189 -6.39 14.46 -5.28
CA ILE A 189 -5.62 13.29 -4.87
C ILE A 189 -4.65 13.75 -3.79
N GLY A 190 -4.52 12.97 -2.74
CA GLY A 190 -3.69 13.26 -1.59
C GLY A 190 -2.69 12.16 -1.27
N ILE A 191 -1.58 12.51 -0.62
CA ILE A 191 -0.68 11.54 0.00
C ILE A 191 -0.66 11.79 1.51
N ASP A 192 -1.22 10.84 2.25
CA ASP A 192 -1.34 10.89 3.69
C ASP A 192 -0.23 10.14 4.37
N VAL A 193 0.35 10.75 5.40
CA VAL A 193 1.36 10.11 6.24
C VAL A 193 0.98 10.33 7.70
N ASN A 194 0.37 9.31 8.28
CA ASN A 194 -0.07 9.24 9.69
C ASN A 194 -1.03 10.36 10.12
N SER A 195 -1.74 10.97 9.17
CA SER A 195 -2.66 12.10 9.34
C SER A 195 -3.58 12.19 8.12
N ILE A 196 -4.86 12.55 8.31
CA ILE A 196 -5.80 12.81 7.19
C ILE A 196 -5.43 14.08 6.42
N ARG A 197 -4.71 15.01 7.07
CA ARG A 197 -4.16 16.15 6.35
C ARG A 197 -3.00 15.67 5.47
N SER A 198 -3.30 15.54 4.18
CA SER A 198 -2.36 15.25 3.11
C SER A 198 -1.05 16.05 3.20
N LYS A 199 0.08 15.39 2.98
CA LYS A 199 1.41 16.02 2.89
C LYS A 199 1.60 16.77 1.58
N THR A 200 0.91 16.33 0.54
CA THR A 200 0.87 16.96 -0.78
C THR A 200 -0.44 16.59 -1.46
N THR A 201 -0.95 17.48 -2.30
CA THR A 201 -2.23 17.31 -2.99
C THR A 201 -2.13 17.75 -4.44
N ALA A 202 -2.89 17.12 -5.33
CA ALA A 202 -3.10 17.59 -6.70
C ALA A 202 -4.60 17.69 -7.00
N ARG A 203 -5.01 18.75 -7.70
CA ARG A 203 -6.41 18.90 -8.15
C ARG A 203 -6.79 17.70 -9.02
N TRP A 204 -7.92 17.09 -8.69
CA TRP A 204 -8.47 15.96 -9.41
C TRP A 204 -9.83 16.33 -10.00
N ASN A 205 -9.89 16.38 -11.33
CA ASN A 205 -11.14 16.62 -12.06
C ASN A 205 -11.93 15.32 -12.14
N TRP A 206 -12.49 14.89 -11.00
CA TRP A 206 -13.34 13.71 -10.90
C TRP A 206 -14.47 13.72 -11.94
N GLN A 207 -14.72 12.55 -12.54
CA GLN A 207 -15.78 12.34 -13.52
C GLN A 207 -16.78 11.31 -12.99
N ASN A 208 -18.01 11.76 -12.73
CA ASN A 208 -19.07 10.94 -12.14
C ASN A 208 -19.32 9.66 -12.94
N GLY A 209 -19.19 8.51 -12.28
CA GLY A 209 -19.46 7.20 -12.88
C GLY A 209 -18.52 6.80 -14.02
N LYS A 210 -17.41 7.52 -14.24
CA LYS A 210 -16.37 7.06 -15.16
C LYS A 210 -15.36 6.19 -14.42
N THR A 211 -14.81 5.21 -15.13
CA THR A 211 -13.72 4.38 -14.61
C THR A 211 -12.42 5.15 -14.68
N ALA A 212 -11.80 5.36 -13.52
CA ALA A 212 -10.44 5.87 -13.40
C ALA A 212 -9.45 4.70 -13.27
N THR A 213 -8.22 4.91 -13.74
CA THR A 213 -7.08 4.03 -13.50
C THR A 213 -6.08 4.76 -12.63
N ALA A 214 -5.65 4.15 -11.53
CA ALA A 214 -4.58 4.65 -10.68
C ALA A 214 -3.39 3.69 -10.70
N HIS A 215 -2.20 4.27 -10.78
CA HIS A 215 -0.91 3.61 -10.63
C HIS A 215 -0.17 4.27 -9.47
N ILE A 216 0.21 3.48 -8.47
CA ILE A 216 0.97 3.95 -7.31
C ILE A 216 2.27 3.14 -7.24
N SER A 217 3.39 3.83 -7.09
CA SER A 217 4.70 3.21 -6.91
C SER A 217 5.46 3.84 -5.76
N TYR A 218 6.16 3.00 -5.01
CA TYR A 218 7.15 3.43 -4.04
C TYR A 218 8.52 2.86 -4.43
N ASN A 219 9.47 3.76 -4.62
CA ASN A 219 10.87 3.40 -4.82
C ASN A 219 11.62 3.58 -3.50
N SER A 220 12.09 2.47 -2.93
CA SER A 220 12.75 2.47 -1.62
C SER A 220 14.14 3.10 -1.64
N ALA A 221 14.86 3.08 -2.77
CA ALA A 221 16.16 3.71 -2.93
C ALA A 221 16.04 5.24 -2.99
N SER A 222 15.08 5.76 -3.76
CA SER A 222 14.80 7.20 -3.84
C SER A 222 13.88 7.70 -2.73
N LYS A 223 13.38 6.81 -1.86
CA LYS A 223 12.45 7.12 -0.75
C LYS A 223 11.22 7.91 -1.23
N ARG A 224 10.66 7.56 -2.39
CA ARG A 224 9.63 8.37 -3.05
C ARG A 224 8.39 7.56 -3.38
N LEU A 225 7.25 8.02 -2.86
CA LEU A 225 5.92 7.53 -3.22
C LEU A 225 5.36 8.41 -4.35
N THR A 226 4.85 7.79 -5.41
CA THR A 226 4.28 8.47 -6.57
C THR A 226 2.95 7.84 -6.93
N VAL A 227 1.94 8.67 -7.20
CA VAL A 227 0.66 8.28 -7.77
C VAL A 227 0.48 8.96 -9.12
N SER A 228 -0.04 8.22 -10.09
CA SER A 228 -0.58 8.76 -11.33
C SER A 228 -1.99 8.21 -11.55
N THR A 229 -2.94 9.06 -11.86
CA THR A 229 -4.32 8.66 -12.15
C THR A 229 -4.87 9.35 -13.39
N PHE A 230 -5.71 8.64 -14.14
CA PHE A 230 -6.31 9.17 -15.35
C PHE A 230 -7.67 8.53 -15.63
N TYR A 231 -8.48 9.25 -16.40
CA TYR A 231 -9.63 8.70 -17.10
C TYR A 231 -9.27 8.42 -18.56
N PRO A 232 -9.94 7.45 -19.23
CA PRO A 232 -9.75 7.24 -20.66
C PRO A 232 -9.88 8.53 -21.47
N GLY A 233 -8.88 8.85 -22.29
CA GLY A 233 -8.84 10.07 -23.12
C GLY A 233 -8.51 11.37 -22.38
N SER A 234 -8.13 11.31 -21.09
CA SER A 234 -7.70 12.46 -20.30
C SER A 234 -6.19 12.42 -20.01
N ASN A 235 -5.57 13.57 -19.78
CA ASN A 235 -4.19 13.65 -19.31
C ASN A 235 -4.09 13.11 -17.86
N PRO A 236 -3.03 12.35 -17.52
CA PRO A 236 -2.82 11.90 -16.16
C PRO A 236 -2.56 13.05 -15.19
N VAL A 237 -3.08 12.91 -13.97
CA VAL A 237 -2.71 13.71 -12.81
C VAL A 237 -1.67 12.91 -12.03
N THR A 238 -0.51 13.52 -11.78
CA THR A 238 0.59 12.87 -11.07
C THR A 238 0.98 13.68 -9.83
N LEU A 239 1.26 12.97 -8.74
CA LEU A 239 1.64 13.52 -7.44
C LEU A 239 2.72 12.63 -6.82
N SER A 240 3.72 13.24 -6.19
CA SER A 240 4.80 12.52 -5.52
C SER A 240 5.13 13.15 -4.17
N TYR A 241 5.59 12.32 -3.24
CA TYR A 241 6.08 12.75 -1.93
C TYR A 241 7.27 11.90 -1.50
N ASP A 242 8.31 12.55 -0.98
CA ASP A 242 9.47 11.88 -0.41
C ASP A 242 9.16 11.47 1.03
N VAL A 243 9.18 10.16 1.28
CA VAL A 243 8.85 9.55 2.57
C VAL A 243 9.66 8.28 2.78
N GLU A 244 10.28 8.18 3.95
CA GLU A 244 11.00 6.98 4.36
C GLU A 244 10.03 6.03 5.07
N LEU A 245 9.42 5.09 4.33
CA LEU A 245 8.34 4.27 4.87
C LEU A 245 8.70 3.48 6.14
N HIS A 246 9.97 3.06 6.29
CA HIS A 246 10.43 2.35 7.49
C HIS A 246 10.41 3.21 8.77
N THR A 247 10.34 4.54 8.64
CA THR A 247 10.26 5.48 9.78
C THR A 247 8.81 5.73 10.24
N VAL A 248 7.83 5.41 9.40
CA VAL A 248 6.41 5.76 9.62
C VAL A 248 5.48 4.55 9.69
N LEU A 249 5.88 3.39 9.16
CA LEU A 249 5.11 2.15 9.15
C LEU A 249 5.82 1.02 9.91
N SER A 250 5.03 0.06 10.39
CA SER A 250 5.55 -1.18 10.97
C SER A 250 6.30 -2.03 9.94
N GLU A 251 7.17 -2.93 10.41
CA GLU A 251 7.94 -3.88 9.60
C GLU A 251 7.04 -4.73 8.70
N TRP A 252 5.95 -5.24 9.28
CA TRP A 252 4.93 -6.02 8.58
C TRP A 252 3.64 -5.23 8.46
N VAL A 253 3.17 -5.07 7.23
CA VAL A 253 1.96 -4.30 6.90
C VAL A 253 0.99 -5.14 6.07
N ARG A 254 -0.24 -4.67 5.96
CA ARG A 254 -1.15 -5.06 4.87
C ARG A 254 -1.43 -3.87 3.99
N VAL A 255 -1.74 -4.17 2.73
CA VAL A 255 -2.18 -3.19 1.73
C VAL A 255 -3.65 -3.41 1.44
N GLY A 256 -4.38 -2.35 1.11
CA GLY A 256 -5.80 -2.44 0.86
C GLY A 256 -6.44 -1.14 0.42
N PHE A 257 -7.77 -1.17 0.37
CA PHE A 257 -8.60 0.00 0.11
C PHE A 257 -9.48 0.32 1.31
N SER A 258 -9.73 1.60 1.51
CA SER A 258 -10.69 2.13 2.48
C SER A 258 -11.57 3.16 1.79
N ALA A 259 -12.83 3.24 2.18
CA ALA A 259 -13.74 4.27 1.70
C ALA A 259 -14.82 4.55 2.75
N SER A 260 -15.39 5.75 2.69
CA SER A 260 -16.51 6.12 3.54
C SER A 260 -17.48 7.08 2.88
N SER A 261 -18.64 7.19 3.50
CA SER A 261 -19.63 8.24 3.28
C SER A 261 -20.05 8.87 4.61
N GLY A 262 -20.30 10.17 4.58
CA GLY A 262 -20.82 10.97 5.67
C GLY A 262 -22.30 11.25 5.45
N GLU A 263 -22.68 12.52 5.59
CA GLU A 263 -24.02 13.01 5.22
C GLU A 263 -24.23 12.95 3.70
N GLN A 264 -23.22 13.41 2.95
CA GLN A 264 -23.12 13.22 1.51
C GLN A 264 -22.61 11.81 1.20
N LYS A 265 -22.90 11.32 -0.01
CA LYS A 265 -22.77 9.89 -0.32
C LYS A 265 -22.51 9.59 -1.79
N GLU A 266 -21.70 8.58 -2.00
CA GLU A 266 -21.31 8.06 -3.31
C GLU A 266 -21.07 6.54 -3.25
N ARG A 267 -21.11 5.89 -4.42
CA ARG A 267 -20.68 4.51 -4.57
C ARG A 267 -19.17 4.49 -4.70
N ASN A 268 -18.52 3.69 -3.87
CA ASN A 268 -17.08 3.47 -3.91
C ASN A 268 -16.75 2.06 -4.38
N THR A 269 -16.44 1.92 -5.68
CA THR A 269 -16.32 0.62 -6.34
C THR A 269 -14.91 0.39 -6.89
N ILE A 270 -14.28 -0.73 -6.53
CA ILE A 270 -13.02 -1.20 -7.12
C ILE A 270 -13.33 -2.30 -8.14
N LEU A 271 -12.82 -2.14 -9.35
CA LEU A 271 -13.10 -3.01 -10.49
C LEU A 271 -11.98 -4.01 -10.76
N SER A 272 -10.73 -3.60 -10.55
CA SER A 272 -9.55 -4.46 -10.65
C SER A 272 -8.44 -3.96 -9.72
N TRP A 273 -7.53 -4.85 -9.32
CA TRP A 273 -6.40 -4.50 -8.46
C TRP A 273 -5.23 -5.46 -8.66
N SER A 274 -4.05 -4.92 -8.94
CA SER A 274 -2.78 -5.65 -8.92
C SER A 274 -1.79 -4.98 -7.98
N PHE A 275 -0.91 -5.79 -7.40
CA PHE A 275 0.13 -5.33 -6.50
C PHE A 275 1.37 -6.21 -6.71
N THR A 276 2.55 -5.59 -6.70
CA THR A 276 3.83 -6.29 -6.68
C THR A 276 4.77 -5.57 -5.72
N SER A 277 5.62 -6.33 -5.05
CA SER A 277 6.65 -5.79 -4.17
C SER A 277 7.87 -6.69 -4.13
N SER A 278 9.02 -6.09 -3.83
CA SER A 278 10.28 -6.80 -3.68
C SER A 278 11.13 -6.13 -2.61
N LEU A 279 11.46 -6.90 -1.58
CA LEU A 279 12.38 -6.51 -0.52
C LEU A 279 13.81 -6.58 -1.05
N LYS A 280 14.51 -5.44 -1.07
CA LYS A 280 15.86 -5.31 -1.61
C LYS A 280 16.76 -4.56 -0.65
N ASN A 281 18.06 -4.87 -0.70
CA ASN A 281 19.08 -4.07 -0.05
C ASN A 281 19.38 -2.84 -0.94
N ASN A 282 19.24 -1.65 -0.36
CA ASN A 282 19.47 -0.36 -0.99
C ASN A 282 20.90 0.15 -0.79
N GLU A 283 21.76 -0.59 -0.09
CA GLU A 283 23.19 -0.32 -0.08
C GLU A 283 23.73 -0.38 -1.52
N VAL A 284 24.32 0.73 -1.95
CA VAL A 284 25.14 0.75 -3.16
C VAL A 284 26.30 -0.21 -2.90
N LYS A 285 26.41 -1.26 -3.71
CA LYS A 285 27.66 -2.01 -3.75
C LYS A 285 28.72 -1.04 -4.25
N ASP A 286 29.61 -0.61 -3.36
CA ASP A 286 30.90 -0.09 -3.79
C ASP A 286 31.53 -1.21 -4.63
N GLU A 287 31.49 -1.07 -5.96
CA GLU A 287 32.41 -1.78 -6.82
C GLU A 287 33.81 -1.32 -6.40
N LYS A 288 34.40 -2.04 -5.44
CA LYS A 288 35.85 -2.05 -5.30
C LYS A 288 36.37 -2.45 -6.67
N GLN A 289 36.89 -1.47 -7.40
CA GLN A 289 37.79 -1.72 -8.50
C GLN A 289 38.83 -2.71 -7.97
N ASP A 290 38.83 -3.93 -8.50
CA ASP A 290 39.97 -4.83 -8.44
C ASP A 290 41.12 -4.16 -9.20
N MET A 291 41.78 -3.22 -8.53
CA MET A 291 43.02 -2.61 -8.98
C MET A 291 44.10 -3.67 -8.77
N PHE A 292 44.19 -4.61 -9.69
CA PHE A 292 45.37 -5.46 -9.84
C PHE A 292 46.55 -4.55 -10.20
N ILE A 293 47.27 -4.08 -9.17
CA ILE A 293 48.61 -3.55 -9.32
C ILE A 293 49.48 -4.72 -9.79
N LYS A 294 49.72 -4.80 -11.11
CA LYS A 294 50.86 -5.55 -11.65
C LYS A 294 52.12 -4.74 -11.33
N THR A 295 52.76 -5.05 -10.21
CA THR A 295 54.17 -4.74 -10.03
C THR A 295 54.97 -5.79 -10.77
N VAL A 296 55.58 -5.41 -11.90
CA VAL A 296 56.67 -6.18 -12.51
C VAL A 296 57.96 -5.66 -11.89
N VAL A 297 58.66 -6.54 -11.17
CA VAL A 297 60.11 -6.45 -10.93
C VAL A 297 60.75 -7.49 -11.84
#